data_AF-A0A444R1X6-F1
#
_entry.id   AF-A0A444R1X6-F1
#
_cell.length_a   1.000
_cell.length_b   1.000
_cell.length_c   1.000
_cell.angle_alpha   90.00
_cell.angle_beta   90.00
_cell.angle_gamma   90.00
#
_symmetry.space_group_name_H-M   'P 1'
#
loop_
_entity.id
_entity.type
_entity.pdbx_description
1 polymer ?
#
loop_
_entity_poly.entity_id
_entity_poly.type
_entity_poly.pdbx_seq_one_letter_code
_entity_poly.pdbx_strand_id
1 'polypeptide(L)'
;MSFQFCRRKLFFLLVLALPGYAAVHPVQHSAREQVNAQVLNAASQEIESMAQQRQWHDYRYTFKVYIPSQIATAAPCATTPGVTLTSPADIALNRMNFTVSCPQSWQMNVAVRPDVLVPVVMAKSLVARDTPLTANDVELKPYNVSAQRREVLMEPNDAIGFSSKHALQPGRPITKEELISPVLVERDQPVMIVY
;
A
#
# COMPACT_ATOMS: atom_id res chain seq x y z
N MET A 1 53.71 74.92 17.84
CA MET A 1 54.62 73.90 17.32
C MET A 1 53.94 73.20 16.16
N SER A 2 54.35 73.53 14.94
CA SER A 2 53.90 72.90 13.70
C SER A 2 54.42 71.47 13.60
N PHE A 3 53.61 70.54 13.10
CA PHE A 3 54.06 69.44 12.25
C PHE A 3 52.92 69.01 11.31
N GLN A 4 53.02 69.47 10.06
CA GLN A 4 52.47 68.78 8.88
C GLN A 4 53.26 67.49 8.66
N PHE A 5 52.61 66.41 8.20
CA PHE A 5 53.10 65.36 7.27
C PHE A 5 51.99 64.28 7.23
N CYS A 6 51.63 63.58 6.17
CA CYS A 6 51.82 63.67 4.72
C CYS A 6 51.04 62.49 4.11
N ARG A 7 50.48 62.70 2.92
CA ARG A 7 50.20 61.70 1.86
C ARG A 7 49.29 60.49 2.16
N ARG A 8 48.03 60.66 1.77
CA ARG A 8 47.41 60.07 0.55
C ARG A 8 48.15 58.87 -0.06
N LYS A 9 47.61 57.66 0.12
CA LYS A 9 47.54 56.59 -0.90
C LYS A 9 46.41 55.62 -0.54
N LEU A 10 45.25 55.85 -1.16
CA LEU A 10 44.14 54.92 -1.23
C LEU A 10 44.55 53.81 -2.20
N PHE A 11 44.93 52.63 -1.69
CA PHE A 11 45.21 51.46 -2.52
C PHE A 11 44.00 50.52 -2.44
N PHE A 12 43.20 50.54 -3.48
CA PHE A 12 42.15 49.59 -3.79
C PHE A 12 42.83 48.22 -3.97
N LEU A 13 42.61 47.26 -3.07
CA LEU A 13 43.03 45.87 -3.24
C LEU A 13 41.79 44.98 -3.42
N LEU A 14 41.76 44.42 -4.62
CA LEU A 14 40.69 43.66 -5.25
C LEU A 14 40.88 42.16 -4.93
N VAL A 15 39.80 41.52 -4.43
CA VAL A 15 39.35 40.14 -4.69
C VAL A 15 40.28 38.95 -4.38
N LEU A 16 39.78 38.08 -3.49
CA LEU A 16 39.74 36.63 -3.69
C LEU A 16 38.56 36.06 -2.88
N ALA A 17 37.35 36.18 -3.42
CA ALA A 17 36.21 35.43 -2.95
C ALA A 17 36.38 33.99 -3.47
N LEU A 18 36.82 33.08 -2.60
CA LEU A 18 36.78 31.65 -2.87
C LEU A 18 35.31 31.22 -2.90
N PRO A 19 34.75 30.79 -4.05
CA PRO A 19 33.49 30.07 -4.02
C PRO A 19 33.81 28.72 -3.38
N GLY A 20 33.43 28.57 -2.12
CA GLY A 20 33.39 27.27 -1.46
C GLY A 20 32.38 26.40 -2.20
N TYR A 21 32.84 25.68 -3.22
CA TYR A 21 32.12 24.54 -3.75
C TYR A 21 32.06 23.50 -2.63
N ALA A 22 31.02 23.57 -1.82
CA ALA A 22 30.60 22.41 -1.05
C ALA A 22 30.27 21.32 -2.08
N ALA A 23 31.19 20.38 -2.26
CA ALA A 23 30.86 19.13 -2.92
C ALA A 23 29.74 18.51 -2.10
N VAL A 24 28.51 18.59 -2.62
CA VAL A 24 27.38 17.84 -2.09
C VAL A 24 27.71 16.40 -2.40
N HIS A 25 28.39 15.72 -1.48
CA HIS A 25 28.58 14.29 -1.55
C HIS A 25 27.17 13.69 -1.50
N PRO A 26 26.70 12.99 -2.55
CA PRO A 26 25.42 12.32 -2.49
C PRO A 26 25.48 11.37 -1.30
N VAL A 27 24.48 11.43 -0.41
CA VAL A 27 24.31 10.49 0.69
C VAL A 27 24.28 9.10 0.06
N GLN A 28 25.40 8.36 0.16
CA GLN A 28 25.55 7.04 -0.44
C GLN A 28 24.69 6.06 0.37
N HIS A 29 23.42 5.95 0.00
CA HIS A 29 22.53 4.92 0.51
C HIS A 29 23.10 3.57 0.05
N SER A 30 23.23 2.61 0.95
CA SER A 30 23.76 1.28 0.58
C SER A 30 22.91 0.65 -0.53
N ALA A 31 23.47 -0.25 -1.33
CA ALA A 31 22.71 -0.94 -2.38
C ALA A 31 21.45 -1.64 -1.81
N ARG A 32 21.55 -2.16 -0.58
CA ARG A 32 20.42 -2.74 0.15
C ARG A 32 19.32 -1.72 0.44
N GLU A 33 19.69 -0.52 0.86
CA GLU A 33 18.76 0.56 1.18
C GLU A 33 18.08 1.11 -0.08
N GLN A 34 18.83 1.23 -1.18
CA GLN A 34 18.26 1.57 -2.48
C GLN A 34 17.23 0.52 -2.92
N VAL A 35 17.56 -0.77 -2.83
CA VAL A 35 16.63 -1.86 -3.15
C VAL A 35 15.39 -1.80 -2.25
N ASN A 36 15.56 -1.59 -0.94
CA ASN A 36 14.45 -1.51 0.00
C ASN A 36 13.50 -0.34 -0.35
N ALA A 37 14.04 0.85 -0.59
CA ALA A 37 13.25 2.03 -0.94
C ALA A 37 12.47 1.82 -2.24
N GLN A 38 13.12 1.28 -3.28
CA GLN A 38 12.48 1.04 -4.56
C GLN A 38 11.36 0.00 -4.47
N VAL A 39 11.58 -1.09 -3.73
CA VAL A 39 10.58 -2.14 -3.55
C VAL A 39 9.41 -1.69 -2.70
N LEU A 40 9.65 -0.90 -1.65
CA LEU A 40 8.57 -0.34 -0.82
C LEU A 40 7.68 0.62 -1.63
N ASN A 41 8.29 1.50 -2.43
CA ASN A 41 7.53 2.41 -3.29
C ASN A 41 6.67 1.65 -4.32
N ALA A 42 7.24 0.64 -4.99
CA ALA A 42 6.52 -0.18 -5.94
C ALA A 42 5.38 -0.99 -5.28
N ALA A 43 5.63 -1.55 -4.08
CA ALA A 43 4.62 -2.29 -3.33
C ALA A 43 3.47 -1.38 -2.86
N SER A 44 3.77 -0.16 -2.40
CA SER A 44 2.75 0.85 -2.05
C SER A 44 1.86 1.19 -3.23
N GLN A 45 2.43 1.46 -4.40
CA GLN A 45 1.66 1.77 -5.61
C GLN A 45 0.71 0.63 -6.00
N GLU A 46 1.16 -0.62 -5.86
CA GLU A 46 0.35 -1.80 -6.14
C GLU A 46 -0.85 -1.91 -5.17
N ILE A 47 -0.64 -1.72 -3.86
CA ILE A 47 -1.73 -1.72 -2.88
C ILE A 47 -2.69 -0.55 -3.11
N GLU A 48 -2.19 0.64 -3.41
CA GLU A 48 -3.02 1.83 -3.65
C GLU A 48 -3.87 1.69 -4.92
N SER A 49 -3.30 1.13 -5.99
CA SER A 49 -4.05 0.83 -7.21
C SER A 49 -5.17 -0.19 -6.95
N MET A 50 -4.87 -1.26 -6.21
CA MET A 50 -5.88 -2.24 -5.80
C MET A 50 -6.97 -1.62 -4.92
N ALA A 51 -6.58 -0.78 -3.96
CA ALA A 51 -7.52 -0.10 -3.08
C ALA A 51 -8.47 0.81 -3.87
N GLN A 52 -7.97 1.52 -4.88
CA GLN A 52 -8.81 2.32 -5.78
C GLN A 52 -9.77 1.46 -6.60
N GLN A 53 -9.26 0.39 -7.22
CA GLN A 53 -10.07 -0.51 -8.06
C GLN A 53 -11.20 -1.18 -7.27
N ARG A 54 -10.94 -1.50 -5.99
CA ARG A 54 -11.89 -2.16 -5.10
C ARG A 54 -12.62 -1.20 -4.15
N GLN A 55 -12.41 0.10 -4.32
CA GLN A 55 -13.02 1.16 -3.52
C GLN A 55 -12.86 0.96 -2.01
N TRP A 56 -11.66 0.58 -1.57
CA TRP A 56 -11.35 0.40 -0.15
C TRP A 56 -11.32 1.73 0.59
N HIS A 57 -12.04 1.80 1.70
CA HIS A 57 -12.04 2.94 2.63
C HIS A 57 -11.30 2.56 3.92
N ASP A 58 -10.66 3.54 4.56
CA ASP A 58 -9.99 3.42 5.87
C ASP A 58 -8.99 2.24 6.00
N TYR A 59 -8.36 1.84 4.88
CA TYR A 59 -7.39 0.76 4.86
C TYR A 59 -6.02 1.19 5.38
N ARG A 60 -5.26 0.24 5.92
CA ARG A 60 -3.89 0.42 6.40
C ARG A 60 -3.05 -0.75 5.93
N TYR A 61 -1.78 -0.52 5.65
CA TYR A 61 -0.87 -1.59 5.25
C TYR A 61 0.52 -1.43 5.86
N THR A 62 1.18 -2.56 6.08
CA THR A 62 2.61 -2.63 6.38
C THR A 62 3.26 -3.69 5.50
N PHE A 63 4.59 -3.62 5.34
CA PHE A 63 5.33 -4.55 4.50
C PHE A 63 6.41 -5.29 5.29
N LYS A 64 6.50 -6.59 5.08
CA LYS A 64 7.66 -7.41 5.45
C LYS A 64 8.47 -7.68 4.18
N VAL A 65 9.64 -7.05 4.08
CA VAL A 65 10.51 -7.12 2.90
C VAL A 65 11.61 -8.16 3.13
N TYR A 66 11.77 -9.09 2.20
CA TYR A 66 12.76 -10.16 2.21
C TYR A 66 13.78 -9.90 1.11
N ILE A 67 14.83 -9.16 1.46
CA ILE A 67 15.93 -8.81 0.55
C ILE A 67 17.05 -9.85 0.70
N PRO A 68 17.48 -10.52 -0.39
CA PRO A 68 18.58 -11.47 -0.36
C PRO A 68 19.87 -10.87 0.21
N SER A 69 20.70 -11.65 0.91
CA SER A 69 21.89 -11.15 1.60
C SER A 69 23.00 -10.67 0.67
N GLN A 70 23.06 -11.18 -0.57
CA GLN A 70 24.13 -10.84 -1.53
C GLN A 70 24.20 -9.34 -1.89
N ILE A 71 23.13 -8.56 -1.69
CA ILE A 71 23.14 -7.12 -1.96
C ILE A 71 23.89 -6.33 -0.90
N ALA A 72 24.12 -6.90 0.29
CA ALA A 72 24.78 -6.19 1.38
C ALA A 72 26.23 -5.83 1.05
N THR A 73 26.89 -6.62 0.19
CA THR A 73 28.28 -6.41 -0.24
C THR A 73 28.40 -5.77 -1.61
N ALA A 74 27.28 -5.51 -2.30
CA ALA A 74 27.29 -4.92 -3.63
C ALA A 74 27.46 -3.40 -3.56
N ALA A 75 28.11 -2.84 -4.58
CA ALA A 75 28.22 -1.40 -4.71
C ALA A 75 26.82 -0.76 -4.93
N PRO A 76 26.55 0.42 -4.32
CA PRO A 76 25.35 1.19 -4.62
C PRO A 76 25.21 1.43 -6.12
N CYS A 77 23.97 1.40 -6.62
CA CYS A 77 23.68 1.74 -7.99
C CYS A 77 23.91 3.24 -8.21
N ALA A 78 24.62 3.59 -9.29
CA ALA A 78 24.87 4.98 -9.67
C ALA A 78 23.60 5.69 -10.17
N THR A 79 22.62 4.92 -10.65
CA THR A 79 21.30 5.40 -11.08
C THR A 79 20.20 4.78 -10.23
N THR A 80 18.98 5.26 -10.35
CA THR A 80 17.82 4.63 -9.70
C THR A 80 17.66 3.20 -10.21
N PRO A 81 17.66 2.18 -9.33
CA PRO A 81 17.43 0.80 -9.74
C PRO A 81 16.04 0.63 -10.38
N GLY A 82 15.95 -0.18 -11.44
CA GLY A 82 14.67 -0.57 -12.03
C GLY A 82 13.97 -1.60 -11.16
N VAL A 83 12.64 -1.51 -11.06
CA VAL A 83 11.80 -2.48 -10.33
C VAL A 83 10.71 -2.99 -11.26
N THR A 84 10.47 -4.29 -11.23
CA THR A 84 9.39 -4.93 -11.98
C THR A 84 8.67 -5.95 -11.11
N LEU A 85 7.35 -5.83 -11.01
CA LEU A 85 6.51 -6.85 -10.37
C LEU A 85 6.49 -8.11 -11.24
N THR A 86 6.77 -9.25 -10.63
CA THR A 86 6.86 -10.57 -11.31
C THR A 86 5.83 -11.57 -10.80
N SER A 87 5.22 -11.32 -9.65
CA SER A 87 4.07 -12.09 -9.19
C SER A 87 2.80 -11.66 -9.93
N PRO A 88 1.88 -12.59 -10.26
CA PRO A 88 0.58 -12.22 -10.80
C PRO A 88 -0.30 -11.50 -9.76
N ALA A 89 -1.25 -10.71 -10.25
CA ALA A 89 -2.07 -9.81 -9.45
C ALA A 89 -3.00 -10.53 -8.46
N ASP A 90 -3.43 -11.76 -8.77
CA ASP A 90 -4.34 -12.58 -7.96
C ASP A 90 -3.73 -13.01 -6.62
N ILE A 91 -2.41 -13.17 -6.56
CA ILE A 91 -1.67 -13.54 -5.34
C ILE A 91 -0.92 -12.37 -4.70
N ALA A 92 -1.02 -11.16 -5.26
CA ALA A 92 -0.23 -9.99 -4.86
C ALA A 92 -0.44 -9.61 -3.38
N LEU A 93 -1.66 -9.76 -2.85
CA LEU A 93 -1.95 -9.51 -1.43
C LEU A 93 -1.33 -10.55 -0.49
N ASN A 94 -1.00 -11.76 -0.96
CA ASN A 94 -0.33 -12.75 -0.13
C ASN A 94 1.20 -12.57 -0.15
N ARG A 95 1.74 -12.38 -1.36
CA ARG A 95 3.17 -12.24 -1.58
C ARG A 95 3.44 -11.59 -2.95
N MET A 96 4.05 -10.41 -2.93
CA MET A 96 4.57 -9.76 -4.12
C MET A 96 6.02 -10.19 -4.35
N ASN A 97 6.37 -10.54 -5.59
CA ASN A 97 7.77 -10.77 -5.96
C ASN A 97 8.20 -9.69 -6.95
N PHE A 98 9.29 -9.00 -6.64
CA PHE A 98 9.87 -7.97 -7.48
C PHE A 98 11.24 -8.40 -7.99
N THR A 99 11.51 -8.13 -9.26
CA THR A 99 12.88 -8.10 -9.77
C THR A 99 13.39 -6.68 -9.65
N VAL A 100 14.53 -6.51 -8.98
CA VAL A 100 15.22 -5.22 -8.88
C VAL A 100 16.56 -5.33 -9.60
N SER A 101 16.82 -4.42 -10.52
CA SER A 101 18.03 -4.43 -11.34
C SER A 101 18.71 -3.06 -11.35
N CYS A 102 20.03 -3.09 -11.21
CA CYS A 102 20.90 -1.96 -11.50
C CYS A 102 21.60 -2.21 -12.84
N PRO A 103 21.56 -1.26 -13.80
CA PRO A 103 22.19 -1.44 -15.11
C PRO A 103 23.65 -1.88 -14.97
N GLN A 104 24.01 -2.99 -15.63
CA GLN A 104 25.37 -3.54 -15.70
C GLN A 104 26.05 -3.86 -14.35
N SER A 105 25.30 -3.96 -13.25
CA SER A 105 25.88 -4.15 -11.91
C SER A 105 25.34 -5.41 -11.22
N TRP A 106 24.06 -5.41 -10.87
CA TRP A 106 23.44 -6.50 -10.13
C TRP A 106 21.94 -6.60 -10.44
N GLN A 107 21.38 -7.79 -10.23
CA GLN A 107 19.96 -8.05 -10.32
C GLN A 107 19.58 -9.07 -9.25
N MET A 108 18.40 -8.92 -8.64
CA MET A 108 17.89 -9.87 -7.67
C MET A 108 16.37 -9.90 -7.61
N ASN A 109 15.85 -10.98 -7.03
CA ASN A 109 14.44 -11.11 -6.70
C ASN A 109 14.23 -10.79 -5.22
N VAL A 110 13.34 -9.86 -4.94
CA VAL A 110 12.94 -9.44 -3.60
C VAL A 110 11.49 -9.84 -3.39
N ALA A 111 11.20 -10.52 -2.28
CA ALA A 111 9.83 -10.83 -1.91
C ALA A 111 9.33 -9.81 -0.90
N VAL A 112 8.09 -9.35 -1.07
CA VAL A 112 7.38 -8.49 -0.12
C VAL A 112 6.11 -9.20 0.31
N ARG A 113 5.89 -9.29 1.62
CA ARG A 113 4.61 -9.73 2.16
C ARG A 113 3.88 -8.53 2.75
N PRO A 114 2.78 -8.09 2.13
CA PRO A 114 1.98 -7.03 2.69
C PRO A 114 1.10 -7.57 3.82
N ASP A 115 0.88 -6.77 4.86
CA ASP A 115 -0.11 -6.97 5.90
C ASP A 115 -1.13 -5.84 5.74
N VAL A 116 -2.26 -6.16 5.11
CA VAL A 116 -3.26 -5.18 4.67
C VAL A 116 -4.50 -5.33 5.53
N LEU A 117 -4.79 -4.32 6.33
CA LEU A 117 -5.98 -4.22 7.16
C LEU A 117 -7.02 -3.36 6.45
N VAL A 118 -8.20 -3.94 6.22
CA VAL A 118 -9.36 -3.24 5.66
C VAL A 118 -10.55 -3.46 6.61
N PRO A 119 -11.39 -2.45 6.87
CA PRO A 119 -12.67 -2.68 7.55
C PRO A 119 -13.54 -3.62 6.71
N VAL A 120 -13.96 -4.73 7.30
CA VAL A 120 -14.85 -5.70 6.64
C VAL A 120 -16.08 -5.91 7.49
N VAL A 121 -17.17 -6.31 6.84
CA VAL A 121 -18.42 -6.64 7.50
C VAL A 121 -18.25 -7.96 8.24
N MET A 122 -18.49 -7.94 9.55
CA MET A 122 -18.50 -9.11 10.42
C MET A 122 -19.85 -9.24 11.10
N ALA A 123 -20.21 -10.47 11.46
CA ALA A 123 -21.34 -10.70 12.34
C ALA A 123 -21.01 -10.24 13.77
N LYS A 124 -21.90 -9.45 14.38
CA LYS A 124 -21.83 -9.01 15.78
C LYS A 124 -22.15 -10.14 16.76
N SER A 125 -23.06 -11.02 16.37
CA SER A 125 -23.56 -12.15 17.15
C SER A 125 -23.75 -13.37 16.25
N LEU A 126 -24.16 -14.49 16.83
CA LEU A 126 -24.55 -15.67 16.05
C LEU A 126 -25.80 -15.35 15.21
N VAL A 127 -25.67 -15.44 13.89
CA VAL A 127 -26.82 -15.35 12.96
C VAL A 127 -27.16 -16.78 12.54
N ALA A 128 -28.38 -17.22 12.84
CA ALA A 128 -28.85 -18.55 12.44
C ALA A 128 -28.93 -18.66 10.91
N ARG A 129 -28.98 -19.89 10.39
CA ARG A 129 -29.18 -20.15 8.96
C ARG A 129 -30.54 -19.61 8.49
N ASP A 130 -30.63 -19.22 7.22
CA ASP A 130 -31.84 -18.71 6.56
C ASP A 130 -32.43 -17.48 7.28
N THR A 131 -31.58 -16.71 7.98
CA THR A 131 -31.98 -15.52 8.73
C THR A 131 -31.58 -14.27 7.96
N PRO A 132 -32.51 -13.33 7.68
CA PRO A 132 -32.19 -12.05 7.09
C PRO A 132 -31.29 -11.22 8.02
N LEU A 133 -30.20 -10.68 7.49
CA LEU A 133 -29.31 -9.80 8.25
C LEU A 133 -29.89 -8.39 8.33
N THR A 134 -29.84 -7.81 9.52
CA THR A 134 -30.20 -6.41 9.79
C THR A 134 -28.95 -5.60 10.17
N ALA A 135 -29.09 -4.27 10.23
CA ALA A 135 -28.02 -3.38 10.69
C ALA A 135 -27.53 -3.69 12.13
N ASN A 136 -28.38 -4.34 12.94
CA ASN A 136 -28.03 -4.74 14.30
C ASN A 136 -27.18 -6.01 14.36
N ASP A 137 -27.13 -6.79 13.27
CA ASP A 137 -26.42 -8.07 13.20
C ASP A 137 -25.00 -7.94 12.66
N VAL A 138 -24.70 -6.82 11.99
CA VAL A 138 -23.41 -6.59 11.31
C VAL A 138 -22.66 -5.39 11.85
N GLU A 139 -21.34 -5.46 11.82
CA GLU A 139 -20.41 -4.37 12.16
C GLU A 139 -19.23 -4.34 11.19
N LEU A 140 -18.59 -3.17 11.05
CA LEU A 140 -17.30 -3.05 10.37
C LEU A 140 -16.18 -3.22 11.38
N LYS A 141 -15.26 -4.15 11.10
CA LYS A 141 -14.06 -4.38 11.91
C LYS A 141 -12.83 -4.49 11.03
N PRO A 142 -11.68 -3.88 11.41
CA PRO A 142 -10.43 -4.07 10.71
C PRO A 142 -10.04 -5.55 10.65
N TYR A 143 -9.75 -6.04 9.44
CA TYR A 143 -9.38 -7.42 9.19
C TYR A 143 -8.23 -7.50 8.19
N ASN A 144 -7.30 -8.42 8.42
CA ASN A 144 -6.19 -8.65 7.50
C ASN A 144 -6.66 -9.43 6.28
N VAL A 145 -6.67 -8.77 5.12
CA VAL A 145 -7.09 -9.36 3.83
C VAL A 145 -5.93 -9.97 3.03
N SER A 146 -4.69 -9.90 3.51
CA SER A 146 -3.50 -10.40 2.79
C SER A 146 -3.57 -11.90 2.48
N ALA A 147 -4.14 -12.70 3.38
CA ALA A 147 -4.30 -14.14 3.19
C ALA A 147 -5.71 -14.53 2.70
N GLN A 148 -6.59 -13.55 2.50
CA GLN A 148 -8.00 -13.80 2.24
C GLN A 148 -8.22 -14.25 0.80
N ARG A 149 -8.83 -15.43 0.63
CA ARG A 149 -9.13 -16.00 -0.70
C ARG A 149 -10.54 -15.72 -1.19
N ARG A 150 -11.50 -15.58 -0.27
CA ARG A 150 -12.91 -15.33 -0.60
C ARG A 150 -13.21 -13.85 -0.54
N GLU A 151 -14.12 -13.39 -1.37
CA GLU A 151 -14.54 -11.99 -1.39
C GLU A 151 -15.29 -11.65 -0.09
N VAL A 152 -14.64 -10.86 0.76
CA VAL A 152 -15.23 -10.32 2.00
C VAL A 152 -15.99 -9.06 1.68
N LEU A 153 -17.12 -8.87 2.38
CA LEU A 153 -17.91 -7.66 2.24
C LEU A 153 -17.23 -6.51 2.98
N MET A 154 -17.25 -5.32 2.39
CA MET A 154 -16.64 -4.11 2.96
C MET A 154 -17.67 -3.03 3.27
N GLU A 155 -18.88 -3.16 2.73
CA GLU A 155 -20.00 -2.26 3.00
C GLU A 155 -21.15 -3.01 3.70
N PRO A 156 -21.66 -2.53 4.84
CA PRO A 156 -22.75 -3.22 5.56
C PRO A 156 -24.01 -3.40 4.72
N ASN A 157 -24.29 -2.47 3.80
CA ASN A 157 -25.46 -2.53 2.93
C ASN A 157 -25.40 -3.68 1.92
N ASP A 158 -24.22 -4.23 1.64
CA ASP A 158 -24.07 -5.42 0.80
C ASP A 158 -24.48 -6.71 1.53
N ALA A 159 -24.66 -6.64 2.85
CA ALA A 159 -25.11 -7.74 3.70
C ALA A 159 -26.57 -7.58 4.19
N ILE A 160 -26.98 -6.35 4.51
CA ILE A 160 -28.31 -6.08 5.07
C ILE A 160 -29.40 -6.44 4.06
N GLY A 161 -30.44 -7.14 4.54
CA GLY A 161 -31.55 -7.63 3.72
C GLY A 161 -31.27 -8.96 3.00
N PHE A 162 -30.01 -9.39 2.90
CA PHE A 162 -29.66 -10.74 2.47
C PHE A 162 -29.88 -11.73 3.61
N SER A 163 -30.16 -12.99 3.27
CA SER A 163 -30.29 -14.08 4.24
C SER A 163 -29.02 -14.91 4.31
N SER A 164 -28.67 -15.39 5.49
CA SER A 164 -27.52 -16.26 5.67
C SER A 164 -27.75 -17.65 5.03
N LYS A 165 -26.80 -18.14 4.24
CA LYS A 165 -26.84 -19.49 3.66
C LYS A 165 -26.55 -20.58 4.69
N HIS A 166 -25.69 -20.24 5.65
CA HIS A 166 -25.26 -21.06 6.78
C HIS A 166 -25.21 -20.18 8.04
N ALA A 167 -25.10 -20.78 9.22
CA ALA A 167 -24.98 -20.01 10.46
C ALA A 167 -23.67 -19.19 10.46
N LEU A 168 -23.77 -17.88 10.69
CA LEU A 168 -22.63 -16.97 10.73
C LEU A 168 -22.15 -16.82 12.16
N GLN A 169 -20.86 -17.03 12.39
CA GLN A 169 -20.25 -16.90 13.71
C GLN A 169 -19.78 -15.46 13.95
N PRO A 170 -19.90 -14.96 15.19
CA PRO A 170 -19.43 -13.62 15.52
C PRO A 170 -17.92 -13.48 15.32
N GLY A 171 -17.47 -12.28 14.93
CA GLY A 171 -16.06 -11.96 14.76
C GLY A 171 -15.39 -12.58 13.54
N ARG A 172 -16.17 -13.17 12.62
CA ARG A 172 -15.69 -13.61 11.31
C ARG A 172 -16.16 -12.67 10.21
N PRO A 173 -15.31 -12.36 9.22
CA PRO A 173 -15.76 -11.67 8.01
C PRO A 173 -16.85 -12.46 7.32
N ILE A 174 -17.91 -11.77 6.90
CA ILE A 174 -18.96 -12.32 6.06
C ILE A 174 -18.49 -12.27 4.62
N THR A 175 -18.60 -13.39 3.91
CA THR A 175 -18.27 -13.46 2.48
C THR A 175 -19.54 -13.49 1.63
N LYS A 176 -19.42 -13.02 0.39
CA LYS A 176 -20.57 -12.95 -0.54
C LYS A 176 -21.24 -14.31 -0.77
N GLU A 177 -20.46 -15.40 -0.76
CA GLU A 177 -20.96 -16.76 -0.98
C GLU A 177 -21.73 -17.34 0.22
N GLU A 178 -21.65 -16.68 1.38
CA GLU A 178 -22.39 -17.04 2.59
C GLU A 178 -23.77 -16.36 2.64
N LEU A 179 -24.10 -15.53 1.65
CA LEU A 179 -25.35 -14.80 1.57
C LEU A 179 -26.25 -15.30 0.43
N ILE A 180 -27.56 -15.19 0.66
CA ILE A 180 -28.62 -15.49 -0.29
C ILE A 180 -29.39 -14.19 -0.51
N SER A 181 -29.51 -13.76 -1.77
CA SER A 181 -30.30 -12.59 -2.14
C SER A 181 -31.76 -12.77 -1.74
N PRO A 182 -32.42 -11.74 -1.19
CA PRO A 182 -33.85 -11.81 -0.93
C PRO A 182 -34.63 -11.96 -2.24
N VAL A 183 -35.78 -12.61 -2.17
CA VAL A 183 -36.75 -12.62 -3.26
C VAL A 183 -37.43 -11.25 -3.26
N LEU A 184 -37.16 -10.43 -4.29
CA LEU A 184 -37.73 -9.08 -4.39
C LEU A 184 -39.16 -9.06 -4.90
N VAL A 185 -39.54 -10.06 -5.70
CA VAL A 185 -40.88 -10.23 -6.28
C VAL A 185 -41.23 -11.70 -6.21
N GLU A 186 -42.36 -12.01 -5.58
CA GLU A 186 -42.85 -13.37 -5.49
C GLU A 186 -43.59 -13.81 -6.76
N ARG A 187 -43.77 -15.12 -6.92
CA ARG A 187 -44.56 -15.65 -8.04
C ARG A 187 -45.99 -15.12 -7.93
N ASP A 188 -46.50 -14.62 -9.05
CA ASP A 188 -47.86 -14.07 -9.17
C ASP A 188 -48.08 -12.74 -8.41
N GLN A 189 -47.00 -12.09 -7.94
CA GLN A 189 -47.07 -10.75 -7.40
C GLN A 189 -47.24 -9.73 -8.55
N PRO A 190 -48.32 -8.92 -8.57
CA PRO A 190 -48.51 -7.90 -9.59
C PRO A 190 -47.43 -6.81 -9.43
N VAL A 191 -46.75 -6.50 -10.53
CA VAL A 191 -45.70 -5.48 -10.60
C VAL A 191 -45.97 -4.48 -11.71
N MET A 192 -45.51 -3.25 -11.53
CA MET A 192 -45.54 -2.22 -12.56
C MET A 192 -44.28 -2.31 -13.43
N ILE A 193 -44.45 -2.53 -14.72
CA ILE A 193 -43.35 -2.51 -15.70
C ILE A 193 -43.23 -1.09 -16.24
N VAL A 194 -42.03 -0.50 -16.12
CA VAL A 194 -41.72 0.86 -16.61
C VAL A 194 -40.84 0.73 -17.87
N TYR A 195 -41.18 1.46 -18.92
CA TYR A 195 -40.47 1.51 -20.20
C TYR A 195 -39.82 2.88 -20.43
#